data_AF-A0AAC9X692-F1
#
_entry.id   AF-A0AAC9X692-F1
#
_cell.length_a   1.000
_cell.length_b   1.000
_cell.length_c   1.000
_cell.angle_alpha   90.00
_cell.angle_beta   90.00
_cell.angle_gamma   90.00
#
_symmetry.space_group_name_H-M   'P 1'
#
loop_
_entity.id
_entity.type
_entity.pdbx_description
1 polymer ?
#
loop_
_entity_poly.entity_id
_entity_poly.type
_entity_poly.pdbx_seq_one_letter_code
_entity_poly.pdbx_strand_id
1 'polypeptide(L)'
;MSKITTRGVGILTVVLLSLTASTGAWAAESVPEAPPEQVVSSAPAEQVAPVEAVVEVPASASSPALPTDDSVTDGAMRTMATPPRCGSLPRTSTAEDGVPGSRMWALMQCLAKFGDYTGPIDGVMGPNSWRGVQYVLSYQGVFTGTRTGVLDTKTMKGLQLMAEGEGFSTGGVNGAQNAQSWRAIAGYLNKHYAN
;
A
#
# COMPACT_ATOMS: atom_id res chain seq x y z
N MET A 1 72.21 -42.99 -13.41
CA MET A 1 70.75 -43.19 -13.56
C MET A 1 70.24 -42.09 -14.49
N SER A 2 70.57 -42.12 -15.78
CA SER A 2 69.82 -42.70 -16.93
C SER A 2 68.55 -41.94 -17.30
N LYS A 3 68.62 -41.24 -18.44
CA LYS A 3 67.57 -40.59 -19.24
C LYS A 3 66.65 -41.64 -19.91
N ILE A 4 65.40 -41.29 -20.25
CA ILE A 4 64.69 -41.71 -21.47
C ILE A 4 63.49 -40.76 -21.74
N THR A 5 63.49 -40.22 -22.96
CA THR A 5 62.44 -39.55 -23.73
C THR A 5 61.52 -40.59 -24.40
N THR A 6 60.22 -40.34 -24.65
CA THR A 6 59.49 -40.84 -25.85
C THR A 6 58.12 -40.17 -26.04
N ARG A 7 57.82 -39.83 -27.31
CA ARG A 7 56.62 -39.19 -27.89
C ARG A 7 55.54 -40.23 -28.26
N GLY A 8 54.29 -39.80 -28.45
CA GLY A 8 53.28 -40.58 -29.19
C GLY A 8 52.06 -39.76 -29.63
N VAL A 9 51.86 -39.66 -30.95
CA VAL A 9 50.80 -38.95 -31.68
C VAL A 9 49.81 -39.98 -32.27
N GLY A 10 48.54 -39.62 -32.43
CA GLY A 10 47.50 -40.34 -33.21
C GLY A 10 46.28 -40.67 -32.34
N ILE A 11 45.02 -40.46 -32.72
CA ILE A 11 44.33 -40.67 -34.00
C ILE A 11 43.07 -39.76 -33.96
N LEU A 12 42.97 -38.75 -34.84
CA LEU A 12 42.03 -38.68 -35.97
C LEU A 12 40.61 -39.22 -35.71
N THR A 13 39.66 -38.34 -35.40
CA THR A 13 38.27 -38.53 -35.87
C THR A 13 37.63 -37.16 -36.11
N VAL A 14 37.82 -36.65 -37.33
CA VAL A 14 37.01 -35.56 -37.88
C VAL A 14 35.71 -36.21 -38.37
N VAL A 15 34.64 -36.11 -37.59
CA VAL A 15 33.29 -36.38 -38.08
C VAL A 15 32.78 -35.09 -38.71
N LEU A 16 33.03 -34.97 -40.01
CA LEU A 16 32.26 -34.10 -40.89
C LEU A 16 30.97 -34.85 -41.23
N LEU A 17 29.83 -34.42 -40.69
CA LEU A 17 28.54 -34.87 -41.19
C LEU A 17 27.50 -33.74 -41.17
N SER A 18 27.23 -33.29 -42.38
CA SER A 18 25.94 -32.80 -42.89
C SER A 18 25.44 -31.42 -42.47
N LEU A 19 25.65 -30.49 -43.40
CA LEU A 19 24.83 -29.33 -43.66
C LEU A 19 23.39 -29.78 -43.99
N THR A 20 22.40 -29.34 -43.21
CA THR A 20 21.02 -29.21 -43.68
C THR A 20 20.47 -27.85 -43.23
N ALA A 21 20.34 -26.95 -44.22
CA ALA A 21 19.54 -25.75 -44.08
C ALA A 21 18.08 -26.18 -43.84
N SER A 22 17.61 -26.04 -42.61
CA SER A 22 16.22 -26.26 -42.27
C SER A 22 15.45 -24.96 -42.47
N THR A 23 14.73 -24.87 -43.59
CA THR A 23 13.59 -23.97 -43.71
C THR A 23 12.43 -24.62 -42.95
N GLY A 24 12.12 -24.11 -41.77
CA GLY A 24 10.91 -24.43 -41.00
C GLY A 24 10.28 -23.11 -40.58
N ALA A 25 9.25 -22.64 -41.30
CA ALA A 25 7.86 -22.90 -40.96
C ALA A 25 7.49 -22.26 -39.61
N TRP A 26 6.75 -21.15 -39.68
CA TRP A 26 6.06 -20.54 -38.55
C TRP A 26 5.13 -21.58 -37.91
N ALA A 27 5.53 -22.10 -36.76
CA ALA A 27 4.64 -22.83 -35.86
C ALA A 27 4.20 -21.85 -34.78
N ALA A 28 2.95 -21.42 -34.89
CA ALA A 28 2.26 -20.74 -33.80
C ALA A 28 2.21 -21.69 -32.60
N GLU A 29 2.89 -21.32 -31.52
CA GLU A 29 2.76 -22.00 -30.24
C GLU A 29 1.35 -21.73 -29.70
N SER A 30 0.58 -22.81 -29.66
CA SER A 30 -0.75 -22.91 -29.08
C SER A 30 -0.77 -22.41 -27.64
N VAL A 31 -1.48 -21.30 -27.44
CA VAL A 31 -1.92 -20.76 -26.16
C VAL A 31 -2.69 -21.85 -25.40
N PRO A 32 -2.33 -22.18 -24.14
CA PRO A 32 -3.20 -23.00 -23.32
C PRO A 32 -4.48 -22.21 -23.00
N GLU A 33 -5.59 -22.77 -23.44
CA GLU A 33 -6.95 -22.30 -23.18
C GLU A 33 -7.18 -22.08 -21.69
N ALA A 34 -7.55 -20.84 -21.34
CA ALA A 34 -7.91 -20.47 -19.98
C ALA A 34 -9.18 -21.22 -19.54
N PRO A 35 -9.28 -21.66 -18.27
CA PRO A 35 -10.51 -22.24 -17.74
C PRO A 35 -11.65 -21.22 -17.77
N PRO A 36 -12.91 -21.65 -17.95
CA PRO A 36 -14.05 -20.75 -18.08
C PRO A 36 -14.23 -19.89 -16.84
N GLU A 37 -14.45 -18.60 -17.09
CA GLU A 37 -14.83 -17.59 -16.10
C GLU A 37 -15.96 -18.13 -15.21
N GLN A 38 -15.66 -18.28 -13.91
CA GLN A 38 -16.70 -18.43 -12.92
C GLN A 38 -17.40 -17.08 -12.80
N VAL A 39 -18.59 -17.02 -13.40
CA VAL A 39 -19.60 -15.99 -13.24
C VAL A 39 -19.94 -15.87 -11.75
N VAL A 40 -19.27 -14.98 -11.03
CA VAL A 40 -19.80 -14.47 -9.76
C VAL A 40 -20.70 -13.29 -10.10
N SER A 41 -21.96 -13.65 -10.21
CA SER A 41 -23.15 -12.86 -9.97
C SER A 41 -22.92 -11.56 -9.21
N SER A 42 -23.17 -10.46 -9.91
CA SER A 42 -23.73 -9.17 -9.48
C SER A 42 -23.95 -8.97 -7.97
N ALA A 43 -23.22 -8.02 -7.39
CA ALA A 43 -23.71 -7.17 -6.28
C ALA A 43 -23.81 -5.74 -6.82
N PRO A 44 -24.95 -5.04 -6.68
CA PRO A 44 -25.23 -3.85 -7.46
C PRO A 44 -24.45 -2.65 -6.94
N ALA A 45 -23.89 -1.88 -7.88
CA ALA A 45 -23.67 -0.46 -7.70
C ALA A 45 -25.05 0.22 -7.65
N GLU A 46 -25.65 0.31 -6.47
CA GLU A 46 -26.88 1.08 -6.30
C GLU A 46 -26.53 2.48 -5.81
N GLN A 47 -26.52 3.42 -6.77
CA GLN A 47 -26.51 4.86 -6.54
C GLN A 47 -27.94 5.34 -6.28
N VAL A 48 -28.25 6.04 -5.17
CA VAL A 48 -29.44 6.92 -5.09
C VAL A 48 -29.18 8.14 -4.16
N ALA A 49 -28.88 9.28 -4.80
CA ALA A 49 -29.58 10.58 -4.76
C ALA A 49 -30.00 11.29 -3.42
N PRO A 50 -30.31 12.61 -3.48
CA PRO A 50 -30.08 13.61 -2.44
C PRO A 50 -31.23 13.73 -1.44
N VAL A 51 -30.92 14.19 -0.22
CA VAL A 51 -31.92 14.79 0.66
C VAL A 51 -31.35 16.03 1.35
N GLU A 52 -31.95 17.17 1.02
CA GLU A 52 -31.91 18.37 1.85
C GLU A 52 -32.40 18.02 3.26
N ALA A 53 -31.58 18.34 4.26
CA ALA A 53 -32.06 18.60 5.60
C ALA A 53 -31.13 19.64 6.21
N VAL A 54 -31.54 20.90 6.06
CA VAL A 54 -31.13 22.01 6.92
C VAL A 54 -31.29 21.57 8.37
N VAL A 55 -30.19 21.47 9.10
CA VAL A 55 -30.17 21.65 10.55
C VAL A 55 -28.99 22.56 10.87
N GLU A 56 -29.30 23.85 11.02
CA GLU A 56 -28.41 24.82 11.64
C GLU A 56 -28.10 24.39 13.09
N VAL A 57 -26.83 24.13 13.40
CA VAL A 57 -26.27 24.24 14.76
C VAL A 57 -24.75 24.49 14.65
N PRO A 58 -24.13 25.24 15.57
CA PRO A 58 -23.58 26.55 15.29
C PRO A 58 -22.06 26.53 15.07
N ALA A 59 -21.58 27.56 14.37
CA ALA A 59 -20.19 27.97 14.39
C ALA A 59 -19.74 28.33 15.81
N SER A 60 -18.83 27.55 16.40
CA SER A 60 -17.87 27.95 17.45
C SER A 60 -17.19 26.68 18.00
N ALA A 61 -15.88 26.64 18.22
CA ALA A 61 -15.03 27.73 18.63
C ALA A 61 -13.63 27.63 18.03
N SER A 62 -13.08 28.83 17.84
CA SER A 62 -11.71 29.24 17.58
C SER A 62 -10.62 28.22 17.92
N SER A 63 -9.76 28.00 16.93
CA SER A 63 -8.41 27.47 17.06
C SER A 63 -7.61 28.23 18.13
N PRO A 64 -6.80 27.54 18.95
CA PRO A 64 -5.53 28.11 19.37
C PRO A 64 -4.49 27.94 18.24
N ALA A 65 -3.72 28.99 18.00
CA ALA A 65 -2.54 28.95 17.14
C ALA A 65 -1.52 27.95 17.74
N LEU A 66 -0.96 27.07 16.91
CA LEU A 66 0.13 26.17 17.32
C LEU A 66 1.44 26.96 17.49
N PRO A 67 2.26 26.62 18.49
CA PRO A 67 3.56 27.25 18.73
C PRO A 67 4.54 26.98 17.58
N THR A 68 5.20 28.03 17.12
CA THR A 68 6.41 27.97 16.32
C THR A 68 7.59 27.78 17.27
N ASP A 69 8.10 26.56 17.41
CA ASP A 69 9.42 26.39 18.02
C ASP A 69 10.25 25.36 17.24
N ASP A 70 11.43 25.82 16.85
CA ASP A 70 12.48 25.15 16.09
C ASP A 70 13.17 24.08 16.97
N SER A 71 12.77 22.81 16.82
CA SER A 71 13.61 21.68 17.23
C SER A 71 13.31 20.42 16.41
N VAL A 72 13.95 20.36 15.25
CA VAL A 72 14.12 19.20 14.35
C VAL A 72 15.33 18.42 14.88
N THR A 73 15.27 17.13 15.26
CA THR A 73 15.33 15.98 14.34
C THR A 73 14.87 14.63 14.93
N ASP A 74 14.29 14.57 16.14
CA ASP A 74 13.90 13.30 16.77
C ASP A 74 12.46 13.37 17.29
N GLY A 75 11.49 12.71 16.63
CA GLY A 75 10.19 12.46 17.24
C GLY A 75 9.05 13.43 16.89
N ALA A 76 8.71 13.58 15.61
CA ALA A 76 7.57 14.37 15.15
C ALA A 76 6.17 13.84 15.59
N MET A 77 6.07 12.69 16.27
CA MET A 77 4.81 12.19 16.86
C MET A 77 4.83 12.10 18.40
N ARG A 78 5.98 12.32 19.08
CA ARG A 78 6.12 11.98 20.51
C ARG A 78 5.58 13.03 21.50
N THR A 79 5.24 14.23 21.05
CA THR A 79 4.69 15.28 21.94
C THR A 79 3.33 15.80 21.47
N MET A 80 2.63 15.04 20.64
CA MET A 80 1.17 15.14 20.54
C MET A 80 0.63 14.03 21.44
N ALA A 81 -0.07 14.38 22.52
CA ALA A 81 -0.68 13.37 23.38
C ALA A 81 -1.49 12.40 22.50
N THR A 82 -1.08 11.12 22.45
CA THR A 82 -1.79 10.09 21.70
C THR A 82 -3.26 10.21 22.06
N PRO A 83 -4.16 10.44 21.08
CA PRO A 83 -5.57 10.61 21.36
C PRO A 83 -6.05 9.41 22.17
N PRO A 84 -6.74 9.61 23.31
CA PRO A 84 -7.19 8.52 24.15
C PRO A 84 -7.95 7.52 23.28
N ARG A 85 -7.52 6.24 23.32
CA ARG A 85 -7.99 5.06 22.55
C ARG A 85 -7.16 4.61 21.34
N CYS A 86 -6.13 5.34 20.94
CA CYS A 86 -5.35 4.92 19.77
C CYS A 86 -4.29 3.84 20.03
N GLY A 87 -3.81 3.66 21.26
CA GLY A 87 -2.75 2.68 21.60
C GLY A 87 -3.26 1.35 22.17
N SER A 88 -4.55 1.03 22.02
CA SER A 88 -5.17 -0.16 22.65
C SER A 88 -6.02 -0.99 21.69
N LEU A 89 -5.97 -0.69 20.39
CA LEU A 89 -6.74 -1.42 19.39
C LEU A 89 -6.10 -2.78 19.07
N PRO A 90 -6.91 -3.80 18.76
CA PRO A 90 -6.39 -5.09 18.33
C PRO A 90 -5.70 -4.97 16.97
N ARG A 91 -4.67 -5.79 16.76
CA ARG A 91 -4.03 -5.95 15.44
C ARG A 91 -5.07 -6.34 14.38
N THR A 92 -4.91 -5.79 13.18
CA THR A 92 -5.70 -6.20 12.01
C THR A 92 -5.06 -7.39 11.31
N SER A 93 -5.89 -8.30 10.79
CA SER A 93 -5.45 -9.44 9.95
C SER A 93 -5.09 -9.02 8.51
N THR A 94 -5.37 -7.76 8.15
CA THR A 94 -5.06 -7.19 6.85
C THR A 94 -3.58 -7.27 6.50
N ALA A 95 -2.69 -7.31 7.51
CA ALA A 95 -1.26 -7.49 7.30
C ALA A 95 -0.93 -8.87 6.70
N GLU A 96 -1.74 -9.88 6.99
CA GLU A 96 -1.59 -11.26 6.52
C GLU A 96 -2.44 -11.54 5.28
N ASP A 97 -3.72 -11.17 5.31
CA ASP A 97 -4.69 -11.50 4.27
C ASP A 97 -4.74 -10.46 3.13
N GLY A 98 -4.27 -9.22 3.37
CA GLY A 98 -4.32 -8.12 2.40
C GLY A 98 -5.73 -7.60 2.10
N VAL A 99 -6.72 -7.99 2.90
CA VAL A 99 -8.12 -7.58 2.80
C VAL A 99 -8.42 -6.58 3.92
N PRO A 100 -8.70 -5.31 3.60
CA PRO A 100 -9.02 -4.33 4.63
C PRO A 100 -10.31 -4.65 5.38
N GLY A 101 -10.20 -4.83 6.69
CA GLY A 101 -11.34 -5.04 7.59
C GLY A 101 -11.61 -3.85 8.51
N SER A 102 -12.67 -3.94 9.31
CA SER A 102 -13.04 -2.88 10.29
C SER A 102 -11.90 -2.52 11.26
N ARG A 103 -11.08 -3.49 11.68
CA ARG A 103 -9.91 -3.25 12.54
C ARG A 103 -8.86 -2.39 11.86
N MET A 104 -8.57 -2.64 10.58
CA MET A 104 -7.67 -1.82 9.77
C MET A 104 -8.14 -0.36 9.74
N TRP A 105 -9.44 -0.17 9.51
CA TRP A 105 -10.05 1.16 9.46
C TRP A 105 -10.08 1.85 10.81
N ALA A 106 -10.25 1.13 11.92
CA ALA A 106 -10.14 1.70 13.25
C ALA A 106 -8.73 2.23 13.51
N LEU A 107 -7.69 1.46 13.15
CA LEU A 107 -6.30 1.92 13.23
C LEU A 107 -6.03 3.11 12.29
N MET A 108 -6.64 3.14 11.11
CA MET A 108 -6.54 4.28 10.19
C MET A 108 -7.22 5.54 10.74
N GLN A 109 -8.34 5.39 11.44
CA GLN A 109 -9.00 6.50 12.14
C GLN A 109 -8.14 7.02 13.29
N CYS A 110 -7.34 6.17 13.94
CA CYS A 110 -6.34 6.60 14.91
C CYS A 110 -5.26 7.46 14.26
N LEU A 111 -4.74 7.07 13.09
CA LEU A 111 -3.86 7.93 12.30
C LEU A 111 -4.56 9.27 11.98
N ALA A 112 -5.83 9.23 11.55
CA ALA A 112 -6.58 10.43 11.20
C ALA A 112 -6.74 11.41 12.38
N LYS A 113 -6.77 10.93 13.62
CA LYS A 113 -6.88 11.77 14.83
C LYS A 113 -5.72 12.74 14.98
N PHE A 114 -4.54 12.40 14.48
CA PHE A 114 -3.38 13.31 14.42
C PHE A 114 -3.56 14.43 13.38
N GLY A 115 -4.55 14.29 12.50
CA GLY A 115 -4.93 15.28 11.48
C GLY A 115 -6.27 15.94 11.74
N ASP A 116 -6.60 16.23 13.00
CA ASP A 116 -7.84 16.88 13.45
C ASP A 116 -9.14 16.09 13.22
N TYR A 117 -9.07 14.77 12.99
CA TYR A 117 -10.29 13.96 12.97
C TYR A 117 -10.88 13.83 14.38
N THR A 118 -12.04 14.45 14.64
CA THR A 118 -12.71 14.43 15.95
C THR A 118 -13.78 13.35 16.11
N GLY A 119 -14.15 12.65 15.03
CA GLY A 119 -15.19 11.61 15.03
C GLY A 119 -14.82 10.31 15.77
N PRO A 120 -15.75 9.33 15.85
CA PRO A 120 -15.51 8.08 16.55
C PRO A 120 -14.45 7.19 15.87
N ILE A 121 -13.90 6.24 16.64
CA ILE A 121 -13.07 5.15 16.13
C ILE A 121 -13.99 3.91 16.04
N ASP A 122 -14.71 3.79 14.93
CA ASP A 122 -15.73 2.77 14.68
C ASP A 122 -15.37 1.81 13.54
N GLY A 123 -14.23 2.02 12.87
CA GLY A 123 -13.80 1.21 11.73
C GLY A 123 -14.57 1.47 10.43
N VAL A 124 -15.30 2.60 10.34
CA VAL A 124 -16.02 3.03 9.14
C VAL A 124 -15.43 4.35 8.63
N MET A 125 -14.70 4.30 7.52
CA MET A 125 -14.03 5.49 6.97
C MET A 125 -15.02 6.43 6.26
N GLY A 126 -15.28 7.59 6.87
CA GLY A 126 -16.04 8.68 6.25
C GLY A 126 -15.15 9.81 5.72
N PRO A 127 -15.74 10.84 5.07
CA PRO A 127 -14.98 11.95 4.50
C PRO A 127 -14.11 12.71 5.52
N ASN A 128 -14.61 12.87 6.75
CA ASN A 128 -13.85 13.48 7.84
C ASN A 128 -12.61 12.65 8.22
N SER A 129 -12.74 11.31 8.24
CA SER A 129 -11.64 10.40 8.55
C SER A 129 -10.55 10.51 7.49
N TRP A 130 -10.92 10.45 6.21
CA TRP A 130 -9.96 10.59 5.12
C TRP A 130 -9.30 11.97 5.07
N ARG A 131 -10.03 13.04 5.43
CA ARG A 131 -9.41 14.38 5.52
C ARG A 131 -8.34 14.42 6.59
N GLY A 132 -8.56 13.76 7.74
CA GLY A 132 -7.56 13.63 8.78
C GLY A 132 -6.33 12.83 8.34
N VAL A 133 -6.54 11.73 7.61
CA VAL A 133 -5.43 10.98 6.98
C VAL A 133 -4.65 11.89 6.02
N GLN A 134 -5.34 12.58 5.12
CA GLN A 134 -4.70 13.47 4.14
C GLN A 134 -3.99 14.64 4.82
N TYR A 135 -4.49 15.12 5.96
CA TYR A 135 -3.79 16.10 6.79
C TYR A 135 -2.43 15.57 7.24
N VAL A 136 -2.40 14.39 7.85
CA VAL A 136 -1.16 13.76 8.33
C VAL A 136 -0.19 13.49 7.19
N LEU A 137 -0.69 13.02 6.04
CA LEU A 137 0.14 12.81 4.85
C LEU A 137 0.69 14.13 4.28
N SER A 138 -0.07 15.21 4.34
CA SER A 138 0.40 16.55 3.92
C SER A 138 1.50 17.06 4.86
N TYR A 139 1.32 16.85 6.16
CA TYR A 139 2.29 17.24 7.18
C TYR A 139 3.64 16.52 6.99
N GLN A 140 3.60 15.26 6.57
CA GLN A 140 4.80 14.49 6.21
C GLN A 140 5.38 14.82 4.83
N GLY A 141 4.78 15.75 4.07
CA GLY A 141 5.26 16.14 2.75
C GLY A 141 5.05 15.10 1.65
N VAL A 142 4.34 13.99 1.92
CA VAL A 142 4.10 12.90 0.95
C VAL A 142 2.80 13.05 0.17
N PHE A 143 1.93 14.00 0.56
CA PHE A 143 0.67 14.28 -0.12
C PHE A 143 0.66 15.65 -0.78
N THR A 144 0.36 15.68 -2.08
CA THR A 144 0.30 16.89 -2.91
C THR A 144 -1.10 17.06 -3.49
N GLY A 145 -1.97 17.78 -2.78
CA GLY A 145 -3.32 18.06 -3.28
C GLY A 145 -4.26 18.68 -2.27
N THR A 146 -5.49 18.89 -2.73
CA THR A 146 -6.60 19.31 -1.88
C THR A 146 -7.00 18.15 -0.97
N ARG A 147 -7.30 18.44 0.30
CA ARG A 147 -7.78 17.44 1.24
C ARG A 147 -9.26 17.11 0.98
N THR A 148 -9.51 16.29 -0.04
CA THR A 148 -10.86 15.98 -0.57
C THR A 148 -11.70 15.13 0.38
N GLY A 149 -11.06 14.42 1.32
CA GLY A 149 -11.77 13.45 2.17
C GLY A 149 -12.16 12.17 1.43
N VAL A 150 -11.56 11.90 0.27
CA VAL A 150 -11.75 10.65 -0.46
C VAL A 150 -10.43 9.87 -0.47
N LEU A 151 -10.50 8.55 -0.41
CA LEU A 151 -9.35 7.70 -0.72
C LEU A 151 -9.09 7.69 -2.23
N ASP A 152 -8.43 8.74 -2.71
CA ASP A 152 -7.98 8.84 -4.09
C ASP A 152 -6.57 8.26 -4.27
N THR A 153 -6.11 8.22 -5.53
CA THR A 153 -4.78 7.70 -5.89
C THR A 153 -3.66 8.45 -5.17
N LYS A 154 -3.81 9.75 -4.89
CA LYS A 154 -2.78 10.55 -4.20
C LYS A 154 -2.71 10.20 -2.71
N THR A 155 -3.86 10.04 -2.09
CA THR A 155 -3.98 9.58 -0.70
C THR A 155 -3.39 8.19 -0.56
N MET A 156 -3.70 7.27 -1.50
CA MET A 156 -3.12 5.93 -1.51
C MET A 156 -1.60 5.95 -1.70
N LYS A 157 -1.07 6.75 -2.64
CA LYS A 157 0.39 6.91 -2.81
C LYS A 157 1.07 7.44 -1.54
N GLY A 158 0.44 8.40 -0.86
CA GLY A 158 0.95 8.90 0.42
C GLY A 158 1.00 7.81 1.50
N LEU A 159 -0.06 7.00 1.61
CA LEU A 159 -0.09 5.85 2.52
C LEU A 159 0.98 4.81 2.18
N GLN A 160 1.16 4.52 0.88
CA GLN A 160 2.21 3.62 0.41
C GLN A 160 3.61 4.17 0.76
N LEU A 161 3.84 5.47 0.57
CA LEU A 161 5.11 6.11 0.94
C LEU A 161 5.41 6.02 2.43
N MET A 162 4.42 6.22 3.30
CA MET A 162 4.60 6.04 4.75
C MET A 162 5.00 4.59 5.09
N ALA A 163 4.31 3.62 4.49
CA ALA A 163 4.60 2.21 4.73
C ALA A 163 6.01 1.83 4.24
N GLU A 164 6.37 2.22 3.02
CA GLU A 164 7.69 1.97 2.43
C GLU A 164 8.82 2.66 3.21
N GLY A 165 8.57 3.87 3.73
CA GLY A 165 9.53 4.63 4.55
C GLY A 165 9.96 3.91 5.82
N GLU A 166 9.17 2.93 6.27
CA GLU A 166 9.48 2.07 7.42
C GLU A 166 9.80 0.62 7.06
N GLY A 167 9.98 0.34 5.76
CA GLY A 167 10.37 -0.98 5.25
C GLY A 167 9.20 -1.93 4.95
N PHE A 168 7.95 -1.46 4.92
CA PHE A 168 6.81 -2.27 4.52
C PHE A 168 6.60 -2.18 3.00
N SER A 169 6.93 -3.27 2.28
CA SER A 169 6.86 -3.28 0.81
C SER A 169 5.43 -3.36 0.26
N THR A 170 5.02 -2.30 -0.44
CA THR A 170 3.70 -2.11 -1.09
C THR A 170 3.63 -2.70 -2.50
N GLY A 171 4.78 -3.15 -3.05
CA GLY A 171 4.91 -3.53 -4.46
C GLY A 171 5.11 -2.33 -5.39
N GLY A 172 5.43 -1.17 -4.81
CA GLY A 172 5.68 0.09 -5.50
C GLY A 172 4.63 1.16 -5.20
N VAL A 173 5.07 2.42 -5.19
CA VAL A 173 4.22 3.61 -4.94
C VAL A 173 3.44 3.98 -6.21
N ASN A 174 2.39 3.23 -6.48
CA ASN A 174 1.58 3.32 -7.70
C ASN A 174 0.15 3.84 -7.45
N GLY A 175 -0.29 3.94 -6.20
CA GLY A 175 -1.66 4.32 -5.84
C GLY A 175 -2.69 3.22 -6.04
N ALA A 176 -2.26 1.99 -6.31
CA ALA A 176 -3.14 0.84 -6.44
C ALA A 176 -3.64 0.38 -5.06
N GLN A 177 -4.94 0.10 -4.98
CA GLN A 177 -5.58 -0.38 -3.77
C GLN A 177 -5.65 -1.92 -3.76
N ASN A 178 -4.50 -2.57 -3.96
CA ASN A 178 -4.41 -4.03 -4.05
C ASN A 178 -3.96 -4.67 -2.72
N ALA A 179 -4.04 -6.00 -2.66
CA ALA A 179 -3.74 -6.74 -1.44
C ALA A 179 -2.32 -6.49 -0.91
N GLN A 180 -1.31 -6.29 -1.77
CA GLN A 180 0.05 -6.02 -1.33
C GLN A 180 0.20 -4.65 -0.68
N SER A 181 -0.41 -3.62 -1.28
CA SER A 181 -0.46 -2.29 -0.67
C SER A 181 -1.17 -2.32 0.68
N TRP A 182 -2.28 -3.05 0.79
CA TRP A 182 -3.01 -3.17 2.04
C TRP A 182 -2.25 -3.93 3.12
N ARG A 183 -1.53 -5.01 2.78
CA ARG A 183 -0.64 -5.70 3.72
C ARG A 183 0.42 -4.76 4.29
N ALA A 184 1.07 -3.98 3.44
CA ALA A 184 2.11 -3.06 3.84
C ALA A 184 1.58 -1.95 4.77
N ILE A 185 0.49 -1.30 4.39
CA ILE A 185 -0.13 -0.24 5.20
C ILE A 185 -0.65 -0.82 6.52
N ALA A 186 -1.22 -2.03 6.51
CA ALA A 186 -1.65 -2.70 7.73
C ALA A 186 -0.49 -3.06 8.66
N GLY A 187 0.63 -3.50 8.11
CA GLY A 187 1.87 -3.73 8.87
C GLY A 187 2.36 -2.45 9.57
N TYR A 188 2.38 -1.33 8.83
CA TYR A 188 2.68 -0.02 9.39
C TYR A 188 1.70 0.35 10.53
N LEU A 189 0.39 0.22 10.31
CA LEU A 189 -0.61 0.57 11.32
C LEU A 189 -0.55 -0.35 12.55
N ASN A 190 -0.33 -1.65 12.36
CA ASN A 190 -0.15 -2.61 13.46
C ASN A 190 1.08 -2.27 14.31
N LYS A 191 2.17 -1.76 13.69
CA LYS A 191 3.40 -1.38 14.41
C LYS A 191 3.19 -0.15 15.30
N HIS A 192 2.39 0.82 14.85
CA HIS A 192 2.26 2.13 15.53
C HIS A 192 1.02 2.30 16.39
N TYR A 193 -0.09 1.63 16.06
CA TYR A 193 -1.39 1.91 16.66
C TYR A 193 -2.09 0.67 17.24
N ALA A 194 -1.55 -0.53 17.03
CA ALA A 194 -2.11 -1.73 17.65
C ALA A 194 -1.37 -2.08 18.95
N ASN A 195 -2.09 -2.78 19.84
CA ASN A 195 -1.56 -3.41 21.06
C ASN A 195 -1.07 -4.82 20.76
#